data_AF-A0A4Z2E326-F1
#
_entry.id   AF-A0A4Z2E326-F1
#
_cell.length_a   1.000
_cell.length_b   1.000
_cell.length_c   1.000
_cell.angle_alpha   90.00
_cell.angle_beta   90.00
_cell.angle_gamma   90.00
#
_symmetry.space_group_name_H-M   'P 1'
#
loop_
_entity.id
_entity.type
_entity.pdbx_description
1 polymer ?
#
loop_
_entity_poly.entity_id
_entity_poly.type
_entity_poly.pdbx_seq_one_letter_code
_entity_poly.pdbx_strand_id
1 'polypeptide(L)'
;MQRDGLTQEQAERRVAAQMPLNEKRGMANHVIENSGGREDAHRQVLKLHTKLEDSMDFLAVRVIAIVATTGLGGILLYAAKMLLS
;
A
#
# COMPACT_ATOMS: atom_id res chain seq x y z
N MET A 1 2.90 -27.44 10.15
CA MET A 1 3.35 -28.54 11.04
C MET A 1 4.82 -28.39 11.41
N GLN A 2 5.79 -28.43 10.48
CA GLN A 2 7.24 -28.35 10.80
C GLN A 2 7.70 -27.05 11.48
N ARG A 3 7.23 -25.87 11.05
CA ARG A 3 7.68 -24.58 11.61
C ARG A 3 7.22 -24.34 13.05
N ASP A 4 5.95 -24.67 13.31
CA ASP A 4 5.25 -24.29 14.55
C ASP A 4 4.92 -25.49 15.45
N GLY A 5 5.36 -26.71 15.09
CA GLY A 5 5.09 -27.94 15.82
C GLY A 5 3.62 -28.41 15.85
N LEU A 6 2.74 -27.81 15.04
CA LEU A 6 1.30 -28.10 15.06
C LEU A 6 0.96 -29.46 14.45
N THR A 7 -0.11 -30.08 14.96
CA THR A 7 -0.78 -31.20 14.26
C THR A 7 -1.46 -30.71 12.98
N GLN A 8 -1.80 -31.64 12.09
CA GLN A 8 -2.40 -31.31 10.80
C GLN A 8 -3.75 -30.65 11.00
N GLU A 9 -4.58 -31.27 11.85
CA GLU A 9 -5.89 -30.77 12.23
C GLU A 9 -5.82 -29.37 12.84
N GLN A 10 -4.83 -29.10 13.70
CA GLN A 10 -4.62 -27.76 14.26
C GLN A 10 -4.26 -26.73 13.18
N ALA A 11 -3.43 -27.10 12.21
CA ALA A 11 -3.08 -26.23 11.10
C ALA A 11 -4.28 -25.97 10.18
N GLU A 12 -5.06 -26.99 9.85
CA GLU A 12 -6.27 -26.89 9.04
C GLU A 12 -7.32 -26.00 9.70
N ARG A 13 -7.56 -26.17 11.00
CA ARG A 13 -8.46 -25.28 11.77
C ARG A 13 -8.01 -23.81 11.70
N ARG A 14 -6.70 -23.54 11.77
CA ARG A 14 -6.16 -22.18 11.64
C ARG A 14 -6.31 -21.61 10.22
N VAL A 15 -6.18 -22.44 9.19
CA VAL A 15 -6.40 -22.02 7.80
C VAL A 15 -7.88 -21.76 7.55
N ALA A 16 -8.77 -22.63 8.06
CA ALA A 16 -10.21 -22.49 7.93
C ALA A 16 -10.78 -21.26 8.66
N ALA A 17 -10.12 -20.81 9.74
CA ALA A 17 -10.49 -19.58 10.45
C ALA A 17 -10.05 -18.29 9.74
N GLN A 18 -9.24 -18.39 8.67
CA GLN A 18 -8.83 -17.24 7.86
C GLN A 18 -9.79 -17.02 6.68
N MET A 19 -9.71 -15.84 6.08
CA MET A 19 -10.34 -15.57 4.79
C MET A 19 -9.85 -16.58 3.72
N PRO A 20 -10.76 -17.18 2.92
CA PRO A 20 -10.40 -18.06 1.81
C PRO A 20 -9.38 -17.43 0.86
N LEU A 21 -8.45 -18.24 0.37
CA LEU A 21 -7.35 -17.73 -0.48
C LEU A 21 -7.87 -17.04 -1.75
N ASN A 22 -8.92 -17.57 -2.38
CA ASN A 22 -9.50 -16.98 -3.59
C ASN A 22 -10.11 -15.59 -3.33
N GLU A 23 -10.78 -15.42 -2.19
CA GLU A 23 -11.35 -14.14 -1.79
C GLU A 23 -10.24 -13.13 -1.49
N LYS A 24 -9.22 -13.54 -0.72
CA LYS A 24 -8.04 -12.72 -0.44
C LYS A 24 -7.33 -12.28 -1.72
N ARG A 25 -7.20 -13.16 -2.71
CA ARG A 25 -6.63 -12.84 -4.03
C ARG A 25 -7.50 -11.87 -4.82
N GLY A 26 -8.82 -11.99 -4.73
CA GLY A 26 -9.76 -11.08 -5.39
C GLY A 26 -9.70 -9.64 -4.86
N MET A 27 -9.34 -9.48 -3.58
CA MET A 27 -9.20 -8.16 -2.93
C MET A 27 -7.82 -7.51 -3.13
N ALA A 28 -6.82 -8.28 -3.56
CA ALA A 28 -5.44 -7.79 -3.63
C ALA A 28 -5.18 -7.01 -4.91
N ASN A 29 -4.50 -5.85 -4.80
CA ASN A 29 -3.99 -5.13 -5.98
C ASN A 29 -2.83 -5.90 -6.65
N HIS A 30 -2.02 -6.58 -5.85
CA HIS A 30 -0.85 -7.34 -6.28
C HIS A 30 -0.74 -8.65 -5.49
N VAL A 31 -0.30 -9.72 -6.16
CA VAL A 31 -0.10 -11.05 -5.56
C VAL A 31 1.32 -11.51 -5.87
N ILE A 32 2.02 -12.01 -4.84
CA ILE A 32 3.35 -12.64 -4.96
C ILE A 32 3.20 -14.12 -4.61
N GLU A 33 3.59 -14.99 -5.53
CA GLU A 33 3.56 -16.44 -5.31
C GLU A 33 4.80 -16.88 -4.51
N ASN A 34 4.58 -17.54 -3.39
CA ASN A 34 5.63 -17.99 -2.46
C ASN A 34 5.73 -19.52 -2.32
N SER A 35 4.98 -20.27 -3.13
CA SER A 35 5.07 -21.73 -3.18
C SER A 35 6.35 -22.24 -3.87
N GLY A 36 7.05 -21.38 -4.61
CA GLY A 36 8.31 -21.67 -5.30
C GLY A 36 9.57 -21.41 -4.46
N GLY A 37 10.71 -21.27 -5.13
CA GLY A 37 11.96 -20.93 -4.47
C GLY A 37 11.97 -19.50 -3.93
N ARG A 38 12.85 -19.22 -2.97
CA ARG A 38 13.02 -17.87 -2.40
C ARG A 38 13.40 -16.86 -3.49
N GLU A 39 14.19 -17.29 -4.46
CA GLU A 39 14.65 -16.50 -5.59
C GLU A 39 13.50 -16.12 -6.51
N ASP A 40 12.48 -16.96 -6.66
CA ASP A 40 11.30 -16.68 -7.49
C ASP A 40 10.44 -15.58 -6.86
N ALA A 41 10.22 -15.67 -5.56
CA ALA A 41 9.53 -14.62 -4.81
C ALA A 41 10.35 -13.31 -4.84
N HIS A 42 11.67 -13.38 -4.71
CA HIS A 42 12.54 -12.22 -4.76
C HIS A 42 12.46 -11.47 -6.11
N ARG A 43 12.46 -12.21 -7.23
CA ARG A 43 12.28 -11.60 -8.56
C ARG A 43 10.91 -10.94 -8.73
N GLN A 44 9.85 -11.57 -8.23
CA GLN A 44 8.50 -10.98 -8.26
C GLN A 44 8.42 -9.69 -7.42
N VAL A 45 9.02 -9.70 -6.23
CA VAL A 45 9.08 -8.53 -5.34
C VAL A 45 9.82 -7.38 -6.01
N LEU A 46 11.00 -7.62 -6.59
CA LEU A 46 11.77 -6.56 -7.26
C LEU A 46 10.99 -5.96 -8.44
N LYS A 47 10.35 -6.79 -9.26
CA LYS A 47 9.51 -6.32 -10.37
C LYS A 47 8.36 -5.45 -9.88
N LEU A 48 7.70 -5.84 -8.79
CA LEU A 48 6.61 -5.06 -8.21
C LEU A 48 7.13 -3.75 -7.60
N HIS A 49 8.26 -3.80 -6.90
CA HIS A 49 8.88 -2.62 -6.30
C HIS A 49 9.17 -1.55 -7.35
N THR A 50 9.87 -1.90 -8.43
CA THR A 50 10.15 -0.95 -9.53
C THR A 50 8.86 -0.37 -10.11
N LYS A 51 7.83 -1.18 -10.31
CA LYS A 51 6.53 -0.69 -10.80
C LYS A 51 5.88 0.31 -9.85
N LEU A 52 5.99 0.09 -8.55
CA LEU A 52 5.41 0.98 -7.53
C LEU A 52 6.23 2.26 -7.35
N GLU A 53 7.55 2.21 -7.52
CA GLU A 53 8.40 3.40 -7.51
C GLU A 53 8.17 4.29 -8.74
N ASP A 54 7.98 3.69 -9.91
CA ASP A 54 7.65 4.40 -11.15
C ASP A 54 6.22 4.97 -11.13
N SER A 55 5.38 4.55 -10.18
CA SER A 55 4.03 5.10 -10.00
C SER A 55 4.12 6.54 -9.52
N MET A 56 3.60 7.45 -10.33
CA MET A 56 3.51 8.88 -10.03
C MET A 56 2.26 9.22 -9.20
N ASP A 57 1.57 8.22 -8.62
CA ASP A 57 0.28 8.42 -7.94
C ASP A 57 0.39 9.37 -6.74
N PHE A 58 1.58 9.44 -6.12
CA PHE A 58 1.86 10.37 -5.03
C PHE A 58 1.86 11.84 -5.45
N LEU A 59 2.07 12.14 -6.73
CA LEU A 59 2.17 13.53 -7.21
C LEU A 59 0.84 14.25 -7.15
N ALA A 60 -0.28 13.58 -7.42
CA ALA A 60 -1.59 14.20 -7.34
C ALA A 60 -1.85 14.75 -5.92
N VAL A 61 -1.54 13.94 -4.90
CA VAL A 61 -1.67 14.35 -3.49
C VAL A 61 -0.76 15.54 -3.17
N ARG A 62 0.50 15.52 -3.64
CA ARG A 62 1.44 16.63 -3.43
C ARG A 62 0.98 17.93 -4.10
N VAL A 63 0.49 17.87 -5.33
CA VAL A 63 -0.03 19.05 -6.05
C VAL A 63 -1.22 19.64 -5.30
N ILE A 64 -2.17 18.82 -4.86
CA ILE A 64 -3.32 19.29 -4.07
C ILE A 64 -2.85 19.97 -2.79
N ALA A 65 -1.91 19.37 -2.06
CA ALA A 65 -1.37 19.95 -0.83
C ALA A 65 -0.67 21.30 -1.08
N ILE A 66 0.14 21.41 -2.13
CA ILE A 66 0.83 22.65 -2.50
C ILE A 66 -0.18 23.75 -2.86
N VAL A 67 -1.18 23.42 -3.69
CA VAL A 67 -2.22 24.36 -4.12
C VAL A 67 -3.03 24.84 -2.91
N ALA A 68 -3.45 23.93 -2.03
CA ALA A 68 -4.21 24.28 -0.83
C ALA A 68 -3.41 25.20 0.11
N THR A 69 -2.14 24.85 0.37
CA THR A 69 -1.27 25.62 1.26
C THR A 69 -0.99 27.02 0.70
N THR A 70 -0.65 27.10 -0.59
CA THR A 70 -0.37 28.38 -1.26
C THR A 70 -1.62 29.24 -1.37
N GLY A 71 -2.77 28.63 -1.70
CA GLY A 71 -4.05 29.33 -1.80
C GLY A 71 -4.49 29.92 -0.46
N LEU A 72 -4.47 29.13 0.62
CA LEU A 72 -4.80 29.60 1.97
C LEU A 72 -3.84 30.69 2.44
N GLY A 73 -2.52 30.50 2.24
CA GLY A 73 -1.52 31.50 2.56
C GLY A 73 -1.75 32.82 1.82
N GLY A 74 -2.06 32.76 0.52
CA GLY A 74 -2.37 33.93 -0.29
C GLY A 74 -3.62 34.67 0.21
N ILE A 75 -4.69 33.95 0.56
CA ILE A 75 -5.91 34.54 1.12
C ILE A 75 -5.62 35.25 2.44
N LEU A 76 -4.84 34.63 3.34
CA LEU A 76 -4.48 35.23 4.63
C LEU A 76 -3.65 36.51 4.45
N LEU A 77 -2.66 36.48 3.56
CA LEU A 77 -1.84 37.66 3.26
C LEU A 77 -2.67 38.79 2.65
N TYR A 78 -3.60 38.47 1.74
CA TYR A 78 -4.51 39.45 1.16
C TYR A 78 -5.42 40.08 2.22
N ALA A 79 -6.01 39.27 3.10
CA ALA A 79 -6.85 39.75 4.20
C ALA A 79 -6.06 40.62 5.17
N ALA A 80 -4.84 40.22 5.54
CA ALA A 80 -3.95 41.02 6.38
C ALA A 80 -3.62 42.37 5.74
N LYS A 81 -3.32 42.39 4.42
CA LYS A 81 -3.08 43.63 3.68
C LYS A 81 -4.30 44.55 3.69
N MET A 82 -5.50 43.99 3.52
CA MET A 82 -6.76 44.76 3.53
C MET A 82 -7.08 45.33 4.91
N LEU A 83 -6.70 44.65 6.00
CA LEU A 83 -6.89 45.14 7.37
C LEU A 83 -5.85 46.18 7.81
N LEU A 84 -4.67 46.16 7.19
CA LEU A 84 -3.55 47.07 7.50
C LEU A 84 -3.51 48.32 6.58
N SER A 85 -4.33 48.34 5.52
CA SER A 85 -4.55 49.51 4.66
C SER A 85 -5.77 50.29 5.12
#